data_AF-A0A3G7TF48-F1
#
_entry.id   AF-A0A3G7TF48-F1
#
_cell.length_a   1.000
_cell.length_b   1.000
_cell.length_c   1.000
_cell.angle_alpha   90.00
_cell.angle_beta   90.00
_cell.angle_gamma   90.00
#
_symmetry.space_group_name_H-M   'P 1'
#
loop_
_entity.id
_entity.type
_entity.pdbx_description
1 polymer ?
#
loop_
_entity_poly.entity_id
_entity_poly.type
_entity_poly.pdbx_seq_one_letter_code
_entity_poly.pdbx_strand_id
1 'polypeptide(L)'
;MSLQRRLVDRRLLFFDELGEPTKLTEAEFYAGYERREIEICADQPYLGEVPCIKNVAPDLTCFPSEHSREALRRRKYLEGVMDEDQTMLPKKHILLQKLKSVAQQLGDVCAPSISTVRRWYKKYAGKNVVRLVPKHTQKGRTTAISGELEDLLQDVLNTFYLKLERPPVKVAIGQYHDRIKSINAGRLPSQQLPLPCGMTIRRYIAKLDPYEVDVCRLGKNAAQKKHRAAIEVFWVDRILDRWEIDHTPLDVQLVDEETGLVIGRPFLTVVLDKFSRMIMGYLVHLAAPNTETVLRVIERSIRPKADLLKRFPKVRKEWRAHGLPARIVPDNAAEFHADDLIEGFDELGIEIMYPRSRGPEMKGSVERFFSTQNLGLIHNLPGTTFSNIQQRGDYKSEEHACFTLSRLEANIVKWIVDVYHQTPHRGLNGRTPAQVWAAEESHQLIRLPVDPDALECILARRKSTKVHHYGIEVDGHGYHSAELAELRMRMKPEEKISVRYRDEVGTPTASR
;
A
#
# COMPACT_ATOMS: atom_id res chain seq x y z
N MET A 1 21.03 21.57 18.65
CA MET A 1 19.91 20.88 19.33
C MET A 1 19.62 19.54 18.66
N SER A 2 19.33 18.48 19.41
CA SER A 2 18.97 17.16 18.85
C SER A 2 17.45 16.95 18.86
N LEU A 3 16.84 16.57 17.72
CA LEU A 3 15.43 16.17 17.68
C LEU A 3 15.30 14.76 18.25
N GLN A 4 14.54 14.60 19.33
CA GLN A 4 14.32 13.29 19.94
C GLN A 4 13.09 12.60 19.37
N ARG A 5 11.94 13.28 19.43
CA ARG A 5 10.66 12.74 18.97
C ARG A 5 9.62 13.82 18.74
N ARG A 6 8.61 13.49 17.93
CA ARG A 6 7.36 14.25 17.86
C ARG A 6 6.49 13.90 19.07
N LEU A 7 5.95 14.92 19.72
CA LEU A 7 5.01 14.78 20.83
C LEU A 7 3.58 14.60 20.29
N VAL A 8 2.72 14.05 21.14
CA VAL A 8 1.32 13.72 20.81
C VAL A 8 0.48 14.99 20.52
N ASP A 9 0.93 16.16 20.96
CA ASP A 9 0.36 17.48 20.66
C ASP A 9 0.90 18.11 19.36
N ARG A 10 1.65 17.33 18.56
CA ARG A 10 2.33 17.73 17.31
C ARG A 10 3.51 18.67 17.46
N ARG A 11 3.96 18.98 18.69
CA ARG A 11 5.20 19.72 18.91
C ARG A 11 6.41 18.79 18.74
N LEU A 12 7.53 19.35 18.36
CA LEU A 12 8.82 18.68 18.24
C LEU A 12 9.59 18.89 19.54
N LEU A 13 10.05 17.80 20.16
CA LEU A 13 10.87 17.85 21.36
C LEU A 13 12.35 17.81 20.98
N PHE A 14 13.05 18.88 21.32
CA PHE A 14 14.48 19.04 21.18
C PHE A 14 15.17 19.02 22.54
N PHE A 15 16.44 18.61 22.55
CA PHE A 15 17.35 18.85 23.66
C PHE A 15 18.49 19.74 23.16
N ASP A 16 18.87 20.74 23.94
CA ASP A 16 20.07 21.53 23.69
C ASP A 16 21.34 20.79 24.12
N GLU A 17 22.50 21.43 23.96
CA GLU A 17 23.80 20.85 24.33
C GLU A 17 23.96 20.64 25.84
N LEU A 18 23.12 21.28 26.65
CA LEU A 18 23.08 21.16 28.11
C LEU A 18 22.03 20.13 28.58
N GLY A 19 21.26 19.55 27.66
CA GLY A 19 20.21 18.58 27.97
C GLY A 19 18.89 19.23 28.45
N GLU A 20 18.66 20.51 28.20
CA GLU A 20 17.38 21.15 28.50
C GLU A 20 16.34 20.90 27.39
N PRO A 21 15.12 20.45 27.75
CA PRO A 21 14.08 20.12 26.78
C PRO A 21 13.42 21.39 26.21
N THR A 22 13.53 21.60 24.89
CA THR A 22 12.84 22.67 24.16
C THR A 22 11.72 22.09 23.29
N LYS A 23 10.48 22.58 23.46
CA LYS A 23 9.32 22.17 22.65
C LYS A 23 9.03 23.24 21.60
N LEU A 24 9.12 22.90 20.32
CA LEU A 24 8.81 23.81 19.20
C LEU A 24 7.62 23.31 18.40
N THR A 25 6.76 24.20 17.91
CA THR A 25 5.81 23.86 16.86
C THR A 25 6.54 23.66 15.52
N GLU A 26 5.94 22.97 14.55
CA GLU A 26 6.55 22.81 13.22
C GLU A 26 6.83 24.16 12.55
N ALA A 27 5.92 25.13 12.70
CA ALA A 27 6.09 26.47 12.14
C ALA A 27 7.26 27.22 12.78
N GLU A 28 7.43 27.13 14.11
CA GLU A 28 8.57 27.72 14.81
C GLU A 28 9.88 27.05 14.43
N PHE A 29 9.88 25.71 14.30
CA PHE A 29 11.04 24.96 13.84
C PHE A 29 11.47 25.37 12.43
N TYR A 30 10.56 25.37 11.45
CA TYR A 30 10.92 25.75 10.08
C TYR A 30 11.33 27.23 9.98
N ALA A 31 10.68 28.12 10.74
CA ALA A 31 11.08 29.53 10.79
C ALA A 31 12.48 29.72 11.39
N GLY A 32 12.82 29.00 12.46
CA GLY A 32 14.16 29.01 13.05
C GLY A 32 15.22 28.36 12.16
N TYR A 33 14.87 27.28 11.46
CA TYR A 33 15.73 26.61 10.48
C TYR A 33 16.05 27.51 9.28
N GLU A 34 15.05 28.17 8.70
CA GLU A 34 15.25 29.15 7.60
C GLU A 34 16.10 30.35 8.04
N ARG A 35 15.96 30.79 9.30
CA ARG A 35 16.76 31.87 9.89
C ARG A 35 18.17 31.43 10.32
N ARG A 36 18.51 30.14 10.19
CA ARG A 36 19.76 29.53 10.70
C ARG A 36 19.95 29.67 12.21
N GLU A 37 18.86 29.84 12.95
CA GLU A 37 18.84 29.82 14.42
C GLU A 37 18.80 28.37 14.95
N ILE A 38 18.41 27.41 14.11
CA ILE A 38 18.36 25.98 14.42
C ILE A 38 19.24 25.22 13.43
N GLU A 39 20.29 24.59 13.95
CA GLU A 39 21.18 23.72 13.17
C GLU A 39 20.82 22.25 13.43
N ILE A 40 20.57 21.50 12.35
CA ILE A 40 20.20 20.08 12.41
C ILE A 40 21.47 19.25 12.22
N CYS A 41 21.80 18.42 13.20
CA CYS A 41 22.88 17.43 13.07
C CYS A 41 22.52 16.41 11.98
N ALA A 42 23.43 16.20 11.03
CA ALA A 42 23.22 15.31 9.88
C ALA A 42 23.07 13.83 10.28
N ASP A 43 23.55 13.44 11.46
CA ASP A 43 23.57 12.05 11.94
C ASP A 43 22.33 11.67 12.77
N GLN A 44 21.13 12.12 12.37
CA GLN A 44 19.90 11.82 13.13
C GLN A 44 19.08 10.65 12.56
N PRO A 45 18.72 9.64 13.39
CA PRO A 45 18.02 8.44 12.93
C PRO A 45 16.52 8.62 12.61
N TYR A 46 15.95 9.82 12.82
CA TYR A 46 14.49 10.06 12.72
C TYR A 46 14.06 11.00 11.59
N LEU A 47 15.00 11.59 10.83
CA LEU A 47 14.67 12.33 9.62
C LEU A 47 14.76 11.36 8.44
N GLY A 48 13.60 10.83 8.00
CA GLY A 48 13.46 10.42 6.60
C GLY A 48 13.73 11.62 5.68
N GLU A 49 13.81 11.40 4.36
CA GLU A 49 14.00 12.47 3.35
C GLU A 49 13.27 13.73 3.78
N VAL A 50 14.03 14.79 4.11
CA VAL A 50 13.47 16.08 4.49
C VAL A 50 12.56 16.48 3.33
N PRO A 51 11.22 16.47 3.49
CA PRO A 51 10.38 16.77 2.37
C PRO A 51 10.70 18.21 2.00
N CYS A 52 11.19 18.42 0.78
CA CYS A 52 11.32 19.76 0.22
C CYS A 52 9.90 20.26 -0.06
N ILE A 53 9.18 20.62 1.01
CA ILE A 53 7.91 21.32 0.92
C ILE A 53 8.29 22.74 0.53
N LYS A 54 8.50 22.96 -0.77
CA LYS A 54 8.33 24.30 -1.31
C LYS A 54 6.87 24.64 -1.05
N ASN A 55 6.62 25.44 -0.02
CA ASN A 55 5.31 26.03 0.22
C ASN A 55 4.98 26.89 -1.01
N VAL A 56 4.29 26.28 -1.97
CA VAL A 56 3.70 27.01 -3.09
C VAL A 56 2.73 28.00 -2.48
N ALA A 57 2.83 29.28 -2.88
CA ALA A 57 1.91 30.29 -2.39
C ALA A 57 0.46 29.81 -2.65
N PRO A 58 -0.40 29.74 -1.62
CA PRO A 58 -1.73 29.17 -1.77
C PRO A 58 -2.52 29.99 -2.80
N ASP A 59 -3.19 29.33 -3.73
CA ASP A 59 -4.07 29.96 -4.69
C ASP A 59 -5.54 29.93 -4.21
N LEU A 60 -6.47 30.45 -5.01
CA LEU A 60 -7.88 30.47 -4.61
C LEU A 60 -8.54 29.09 -4.53
N THR A 61 -7.93 28.04 -5.11
CA THR A 61 -8.45 26.66 -5.03
C THR A 61 -8.19 26.04 -3.66
N CYS A 62 -7.22 26.56 -2.92
CA CYS A 62 -6.90 26.13 -1.55
C CYS A 62 -7.90 26.59 -0.48
N PHE A 63 -8.95 27.34 -0.82
CA PHE A 63 -9.93 27.88 0.13
C PHE A 63 -11.35 27.36 -0.17
N PRO A 64 -12.25 27.31 0.84
CA PRO A 64 -13.66 27.00 0.61
C PRO A 64 -14.28 27.89 -0.48
N SER A 65 -15.13 27.31 -1.32
CA SER A 65 -15.71 27.98 -2.50
C SER A 65 -16.38 29.32 -2.17
N GLU A 66 -17.07 29.40 -1.04
CA GLU A 66 -17.64 30.62 -0.45
C GLU A 66 -16.60 31.74 -0.25
N HIS A 67 -15.46 31.39 0.35
CA HIS A 67 -14.38 32.34 0.64
C HIS A 67 -13.66 32.81 -0.63
N SER A 68 -13.47 31.91 -1.58
CA SER A 68 -12.86 32.21 -2.89
C SER A 68 -13.78 33.12 -3.72
N ARG A 69 -15.09 32.87 -3.71
CA ARG A 69 -16.10 33.74 -4.34
C ARG A 69 -16.11 35.14 -3.72
N GLU A 70 -16.05 35.24 -2.40
CA GLU A 70 -16.00 36.52 -1.70
C GLU A 70 -14.69 37.28 -1.98
N ALA A 71 -13.55 36.59 -2.13
CA ALA A 71 -12.29 37.21 -2.55
C ALA A 71 -12.37 37.78 -3.97
N LEU A 72 -12.98 37.04 -4.91
CA LEU A 72 -13.22 37.51 -6.27
C LEU A 72 -14.22 38.67 -6.33
N ARG A 73 -15.27 38.64 -5.50
CA ARG A 73 -16.21 39.75 -5.33
C ARG A 73 -15.47 41.01 -4.88
N ARG A 74 -14.61 40.92 -3.87
CA ARG A 74 -13.77 42.04 -3.40
C ARG A 74 -12.84 42.57 -4.49
N ARG A 75 -12.29 41.70 -5.33
CA ARG A 75 -11.44 42.10 -6.46
C ARG A 75 -12.22 42.96 -7.46
N LYS A 76 -13.42 42.53 -7.86
CA LYS A 76 -14.27 43.28 -8.80
C LYS A 76 -14.59 44.69 -8.29
N TYR A 77 -14.80 44.85 -6.98
CA TYR A 77 -14.96 46.17 -6.36
C TYR A 77 -13.72 47.05 -6.42
N LEU A 78 -12.52 46.46 -6.33
CA LEU A 78 -11.28 47.22 -6.45
C LEU A 78 -11.01 47.59 -7.91
N GLU A 79 -11.19 46.64 -8.84
CA GLU A 79 -11.06 46.85 -10.29
C GLU A 79 -12.03 47.93 -10.80
N GLY A 80 -13.31 47.90 -10.41
CA GLY A 80 -14.28 48.92 -10.85
C GLY A 80 -14.12 50.31 -10.23
N VAL A 81 -13.24 50.45 -9.22
CA VAL A 81 -12.96 51.73 -8.54
C VAL A 81 -11.63 52.33 -8.98
N MET A 82 -10.66 51.48 -9.33
CA MET A 82 -9.34 51.88 -9.82
C MET A 82 -9.38 52.09 -11.33
N ASP A 83 -8.89 53.23 -11.82
CA ASP A 83 -8.64 53.42 -13.25
C ASP A 83 -7.27 52.78 -13.60
N GLU A 84 -7.11 52.29 -14.84
CA GLU A 84 -5.98 51.42 -15.26
C GLU A 84 -4.59 52.02 -14.97
N ASP A 85 -4.47 53.36 -14.90
CA ASP A 85 -3.23 54.11 -14.68
C ASP A 85 -3.06 54.72 -13.28
N GLN A 86 -3.97 54.48 -12.33
CA GLN A 86 -3.92 55.12 -11.00
C GLN A 86 -3.41 54.19 -9.88
N THR A 87 -2.36 54.64 -9.18
CA THR A 87 -1.78 53.99 -7.99
C THR A 87 -2.45 54.37 -6.67
N MET A 88 -3.54 55.15 -6.70
CA MET A 88 -4.28 55.59 -5.51
C MET A 88 -5.80 55.49 -5.70
N LEU A 89 -6.52 55.29 -4.58
CA LEU A 89 -7.98 55.31 -4.59
C LEU A 89 -8.52 56.73 -4.82
N PRO A 90 -9.64 56.89 -5.56
CA PRO A 90 -10.28 58.18 -5.78
C PRO A 90 -10.71 58.90 -4.48
N LYS A 91 -10.90 60.23 -4.58
CA LYS A 91 -11.47 61.04 -3.49
C LYS A 91 -12.85 60.51 -3.07
N LYS A 92 -13.21 60.74 -1.80
CA LYS A 92 -14.38 60.15 -1.12
C LYS A 92 -15.69 60.20 -1.92
N HIS A 93 -15.98 61.33 -2.58
CA HIS A 93 -17.22 61.54 -3.34
C HIS A 93 -17.26 60.70 -4.62
N ILE A 94 -16.16 60.64 -5.38
CA ILE A 94 -16.01 59.81 -6.59
C ILE A 94 -16.08 58.33 -6.23
N LEU A 95 -15.40 57.94 -5.15
CA LEU A 95 -15.39 56.57 -4.66
C LEU A 95 -16.80 56.06 -4.32
N LEU A 96 -17.65 56.90 -3.70
CA LEU A 96 -19.04 56.53 -3.38
C LEU A 96 -19.89 56.32 -4.64
N GLN A 97 -19.70 57.14 -5.67
CA GLN A 97 -20.42 57.00 -6.94
C GLN A 97 -20.01 55.72 -7.67
N LYS A 98 -18.69 55.47 -7.81
CA LYS A 98 -18.17 54.24 -8.43
C LYS A 98 -18.63 52.99 -7.68
N LEU A 99 -18.59 52.99 -6.34
CA LEU A 99 -19.04 51.84 -5.53
C LEU A 99 -20.52 51.50 -5.72
N LYS A 100 -21.40 52.51 -5.87
CA LYS A 100 -22.82 52.28 -6.17
C LYS A 100 -23.01 51.65 -7.55
N SER A 101 -22.28 52.13 -8.56
CA SER A 101 -22.31 51.57 -9.91
C SER A 101 -21.86 50.11 -9.94
N VAL A 102 -20.73 49.78 -9.28
CA VAL A 102 -20.23 48.40 -9.21
C VAL A 102 -21.18 47.49 -8.43
N ALA A 103 -21.80 47.99 -7.35
CA ALA A 103 -22.79 47.20 -6.60
C ALA A 103 -24.01 46.83 -7.46
N GLN A 104 -24.49 47.75 -8.29
CA GLN A 104 -25.58 47.50 -9.23
C GLN A 104 -25.20 46.47 -10.30
N GLN A 105 -23.98 46.55 -10.83
CA GLN A 105 -23.46 45.57 -11.81
C GLN A 105 -23.29 44.16 -11.23
N LEU A 106 -22.94 44.05 -9.94
CA LEU A 106 -22.75 42.78 -9.26
C LEU A 106 -24.04 42.19 -8.68
N GLY A 107 -25.14 42.95 -8.66
CA GLY A 107 -26.40 42.54 -8.05
C GLY A 107 -26.37 42.51 -6.52
N ASP A 108 -25.48 43.30 -5.90
CA ASP A 108 -25.37 43.36 -4.44
C ASP A 108 -26.45 44.26 -3.83
N VAL A 109 -27.08 43.80 -2.75
CA VAL A 109 -28.13 44.54 -2.01
C VAL A 109 -27.61 45.87 -1.45
N CYS A 110 -26.34 45.94 -1.07
CA CYS A 110 -25.73 47.15 -0.51
C CYS A 110 -24.24 47.25 -0.88
N ALA A 111 -23.83 48.45 -1.27
CA ALA A 111 -22.42 48.74 -1.57
C ALA A 111 -21.57 48.71 -0.27
N PRO A 112 -20.34 48.17 -0.34
CA PRO A 112 -19.44 48.12 0.81
C PRO A 112 -19.01 49.53 1.26
N SER A 113 -18.78 49.70 2.56
CA SER A 113 -18.35 50.98 3.11
C SER A 113 -16.97 51.42 2.57
N ILE A 114 -16.74 52.73 2.49
CA ILE A 114 -15.44 53.30 2.08
C ILE A 114 -14.29 52.75 2.93
N SER A 115 -14.49 52.65 4.25
CA SER A 115 -13.50 52.12 5.19
C SER A 115 -13.17 50.65 4.91
N THR A 116 -14.16 49.87 4.47
CA THR A 116 -13.98 48.47 4.06
C THR A 116 -13.16 48.37 2.78
N VAL A 117 -13.47 49.18 1.77
CA VAL A 117 -12.77 49.17 0.48
C VAL A 117 -11.32 49.64 0.63
N ARG A 118 -11.06 50.69 1.42
CA ARG A 118 -9.69 51.12 1.77
C ARG A 118 -8.90 49.99 2.45
N ARG A 119 -9.55 49.21 3.30
CA ARG A 119 -8.93 48.05 3.97
C ARG A 119 -8.60 46.93 2.98
N TRP A 120 -9.46 46.69 2.00
CA TRP A 120 -9.20 45.73 0.92
C TRP A 120 -8.05 46.21 0.02
N TYR A 121 -8.06 47.48 -0.37
CA TYR A 121 -7.01 48.10 -1.18
C TYR A 121 -5.62 47.95 -0.55
N LYS A 122 -5.48 48.26 0.75
CA LYS A 122 -4.21 48.07 1.48
C LYS A 122 -3.72 46.61 1.48
N LYS A 123 -4.65 45.65 1.48
CA LYS A 123 -4.31 44.22 1.44
C LYS A 123 -4.01 43.73 0.02
N TYR A 124 -4.60 44.35 -0.99
CA TYR A 124 -4.42 44.04 -2.41
C TYR A 124 -3.13 44.64 -3.01
N ALA A 125 -2.14 44.95 -2.17
CA ALA A 125 -0.82 45.35 -2.62
C ALA A 125 -0.19 44.21 -3.45
N GLY A 126 0.30 44.53 -4.65
CA GLY A 126 0.86 43.57 -5.61
C GLY A 126 -0.18 42.77 -6.40
N LYS A 127 -1.45 43.24 -6.49
CA LYS A 127 -2.54 42.61 -7.26
C LYS A 127 -2.87 41.15 -6.86
N ASN A 128 -2.49 40.74 -5.65
CA ASN A 128 -2.69 39.37 -5.18
C ASN A 128 -4.09 39.17 -4.55
N VAL A 129 -4.93 38.39 -5.21
CA VAL A 129 -6.33 38.13 -4.82
C VAL A 129 -6.45 37.29 -3.55
N VAL A 130 -5.48 36.43 -3.26
CA VAL A 130 -5.47 35.55 -2.08
C VAL A 130 -5.47 36.37 -0.79
N ARG A 131 -4.87 37.56 -0.80
CA ARG A 131 -4.88 38.48 0.35
C ARG A 131 -6.26 39.07 0.67
N LEU A 132 -7.21 38.98 -0.27
CA LEU A 132 -8.59 39.41 -0.10
C LEU A 132 -9.47 38.32 0.52
N VAL A 133 -8.98 37.09 0.67
CA VAL A 133 -9.74 35.97 1.25
C VAL A 133 -10.13 36.28 2.71
N PRO A 134 -11.39 36.04 3.11
CA PRO A 134 -11.83 36.15 4.50
C PRO A 134 -11.04 35.23 5.45
N LYS A 135 -10.37 35.80 6.46
CA LYS A 135 -9.60 35.07 7.47
C LYS A 135 -10.46 34.56 8.63
N HIS A 136 -11.60 33.92 8.35
CA HIS A 136 -12.49 33.43 9.41
C HIS A 136 -11.82 32.36 10.29
N THR A 137 -10.91 31.57 9.73
CA THR A 137 -10.12 30.55 10.42
C THR A 137 -9.11 31.12 11.44
N GLN A 138 -8.76 32.41 11.33
CA GLN A 138 -7.87 33.09 12.29
C GLN A 138 -8.66 33.80 13.40
N LYS A 139 -9.99 33.67 13.42
CA LYS A 139 -10.84 34.18 14.51
C LYS A 139 -11.01 33.07 15.54
N GLY A 140 -10.53 33.29 16.76
CA GLY A 140 -10.66 32.31 17.84
C GLY A 140 -10.54 32.96 19.22
N ARG A 141 -11.24 32.39 20.21
CA ARG A 141 -11.06 32.67 21.63
C ARG A 141 -9.73 32.04 22.09
N THR A 142 -9.04 32.67 23.04
CA THR A 142 -7.86 32.11 23.71
C THR A 142 -8.14 30.70 24.24
N THR A 143 -7.16 29.81 24.13
CA THR A 143 -7.29 28.40 24.54
C THR A 143 -7.51 28.31 26.05
N ALA A 144 -8.56 27.59 26.46
CA ALA A 144 -8.93 27.44 27.87
C ALA A 144 -7.97 26.55 28.69
N ILE A 145 -7.09 25.82 28.03
CA ILE A 145 -6.04 24.98 28.63
C ILE A 145 -4.73 25.45 28.00
N SER A 146 -3.84 26.00 28.83
CA SER A 146 -2.56 26.58 28.43
C SER A 146 -1.64 26.66 29.64
N GLY A 147 -0.32 26.59 29.41
CA GLY A 147 0.68 26.69 30.48
C GLY A 147 0.57 25.52 31.45
N GLU A 148 0.56 25.80 32.76
CA GLU A 148 0.55 24.78 33.81
C GLU A 148 -0.62 23.78 33.68
N LEU A 149 -1.80 24.23 33.25
CA LEU A 149 -2.95 23.35 33.01
C LEU A 149 -2.73 22.37 31.85
N GLU A 150 -1.96 22.78 30.84
CA GLU A 150 -1.62 21.96 29.69
C GLU A 150 -0.58 20.90 30.07
N ASP A 151 0.46 21.28 30.81
CA ASP A 151 1.48 20.35 31.30
C ASP A 151 0.87 19.27 32.20
N LEU A 152 0.00 19.68 33.13
CA LEU A 152 -0.73 18.74 33.99
C LEU A 152 -1.63 17.80 33.19
N LEU A 153 -2.28 18.30 32.13
CA LEU A 153 -3.15 17.48 31.29
C LEU A 153 -2.34 16.47 30.47
N GLN A 154 -1.20 16.89 29.92
CA GLN A 154 -0.29 16.01 29.19
C GLN A 154 0.21 14.87 30.08
N ASP A 155 0.60 15.15 31.33
CA ASP A 155 1.03 14.13 32.29
C ASP A 155 -0.08 13.11 32.58
N VAL A 156 -1.30 13.59 32.84
CA VAL A 156 -2.46 12.72 33.08
C VAL A 156 -2.80 11.88 31.84
N LEU A 157 -2.71 12.44 30.64
CA LEU A 157 -2.98 11.70 29.40
C LEU A 157 -1.93 10.61 29.16
N ASN A 158 -0.65 10.90 29.36
CA ASN A 158 0.42 9.90 29.24
C ASN A 158 0.27 8.78 30.27
N THR A 159 -0.12 9.12 31.49
CA THR A 159 -0.22 8.16 32.60
C THR A 159 -1.50 7.31 32.56
N PHE A 160 -2.63 7.89 32.14
CA PHE A 160 -3.95 7.27 32.32
C PHE A 160 -4.76 7.09 31.03
N TYR A 161 -4.37 7.68 29.89
CA TYR A 161 -5.16 7.60 28.66
C TYR A 161 -4.42 6.91 27.50
N LEU A 162 -3.15 7.26 27.28
CA LEU A 162 -2.31 6.77 26.19
C LEU A 162 -1.70 5.40 26.52
N LYS A 163 -2.59 4.43 26.75
CA LYS A 163 -2.25 3.06 27.14
C LYS A 163 -2.94 2.02 26.25
N LEU A 164 -2.31 0.85 26.11
CA LEU A 164 -2.81 -0.27 25.30
C LEU A 164 -4.09 -0.88 25.86
N GLU A 165 -4.31 -0.78 27.17
CA GLU A 165 -5.52 -1.23 27.87
C GLU A 165 -6.76 -0.39 27.51
N ARG A 166 -6.57 0.72 26.78
CA ARG A 166 -7.63 1.61 26.28
C ARG A 166 -8.62 2.10 27.35
N PRO A 167 -8.15 2.63 28.50
CA PRO A 167 -9.02 3.22 29.51
C PRO A 167 -9.92 4.32 28.91
N PRO A 168 -11.18 4.44 29.37
CA PRO A 168 -12.11 5.41 28.82
C PRO A 168 -11.69 6.83 29.19
N VAL A 169 -12.00 7.80 28.30
CA VAL A 169 -11.67 9.23 28.49
C VAL A 169 -12.16 9.78 29.84
N LYS A 170 -13.25 9.23 30.39
CA LYS A 170 -13.80 9.60 31.70
C LYS A 170 -12.78 9.44 32.83
N VAL A 171 -11.92 8.41 32.77
CA VAL A 171 -10.89 8.15 33.80
C VAL A 171 -9.84 9.26 33.78
N ALA A 172 -9.34 9.63 32.60
CA ALA A 172 -8.38 10.71 32.46
C ALA A 172 -8.96 12.08 32.89
N ILE A 173 -10.24 12.34 32.60
CA ILE A 173 -10.92 13.55 33.06
C ILE A 173 -11.01 13.59 34.59
N GLY A 174 -11.38 12.48 35.23
CA GLY A 174 -11.46 12.37 36.69
C GLY A 174 -10.11 12.64 37.35
N GLN A 175 -9.07 11.93 36.90
CA GLN A 175 -7.70 12.09 37.41
C GLN A 175 -7.18 13.52 37.25
N TYR A 176 -7.48 14.16 36.12
CA TYR A 176 -7.12 15.55 35.89
C TYR A 176 -7.82 16.52 36.85
N HIS A 177 -9.13 16.32 37.09
CA HIS A 177 -9.88 17.13 38.06
C HIS A 177 -9.38 16.93 39.49
N ASP A 178 -9.08 15.70 39.89
CA ASP A 178 -8.58 15.40 41.24
C ASP A 178 -7.21 16.03 41.48
N ARG A 179 -6.34 16.02 40.46
CA ARG A 179 -5.01 16.64 40.56
C ARG A 179 -5.08 18.16 40.62
N ILE A 180 -5.98 18.80 39.86
CA ILE A 180 -6.24 20.25 39.98
C ILE A 180 -6.76 20.59 41.37
N LYS A 181 -7.71 19.82 41.91
CA LYS A 181 -8.25 20.04 43.26
C LYS A 181 -7.16 19.92 44.33
N SER A 182 -6.30 18.92 44.22
CA SER A 182 -5.17 18.73 45.14
C SER A 182 -4.19 19.90 45.10
N ILE A 183 -3.83 20.39 43.90
CA ILE A 183 -2.97 21.57 43.74
C ILE A 183 -3.65 22.82 44.32
N ASN A 184 -4.94 23.02 44.03
CA ASN A 184 -5.69 24.19 44.49
C ASN A 184 -5.91 24.19 46.01
N ALA A 185 -5.92 23.03 46.67
CA ALA A 185 -6.02 22.94 48.13
C ALA A 185 -4.80 23.57 48.83
N GLY A 186 -3.63 23.60 48.17
CA GLY A 186 -2.42 24.24 48.66
C GLY A 186 -2.22 25.68 48.18
N ARG A 187 -3.17 26.26 47.41
CA ARG A 187 -3.03 27.59 46.81
C ARG A 187 -3.98 28.61 47.42
N LEU A 188 -3.53 29.85 47.47
CA LEU A 188 -4.39 31.00 47.77
C LEU A 188 -5.50 31.11 46.71
N PRO A 189 -6.71 31.61 47.06
CA PRO A 189 -7.83 31.73 46.11
C PRO A 189 -7.49 32.48 44.82
N SER A 190 -6.58 33.47 44.88
CA SER A 190 -6.13 34.25 43.72
C SER A 190 -5.16 33.49 42.79
N GLN A 191 -4.61 32.35 43.23
CA GLN A 191 -3.63 31.54 42.50
C GLN A 191 -4.19 30.17 42.06
N GLN A 192 -5.46 29.89 42.36
CA GLN A 192 -6.09 28.63 42.01
C GLN A 192 -6.24 28.49 40.49
N LEU A 193 -5.92 27.29 39.99
CA LEU A 193 -6.08 26.94 38.60
C LEU A 193 -7.57 26.73 38.29
N PRO A 194 -8.08 27.30 37.19
CA PRO A 194 -9.48 27.11 36.81
C PRO A 194 -9.71 25.65 36.40
N LEU A 195 -10.82 25.06 36.86
CA LEU A 195 -11.17 23.68 36.56
C LEU A 195 -11.84 23.59 35.16
N PRO A 196 -11.18 23.02 34.13
CA PRO A 196 -11.76 22.97 32.80
C PRO A 196 -12.91 21.96 32.75
N CYS A 197 -13.99 22.29 32.04
CA CYS A 197 -15.09 21.34 31.88
C CYS A 197 -14.66 20.11 31.07
N GLY A 198 -15.29 18.96 31.30
CA GLY A 198 -14.94 17.71 30.62
C GLY A 198 -15.00 17.81 29.10
N MET A 199 -15.87 18.66 28.55
CA MET A 199 -15.95 18.90 27.11
C MET A 199 -14.71 19.62 26.56
N THR A 200 -14.10 20.53 27.34
CA THR A 200 -12.84 21.19 26.98
C THR A 200 -11.70 20.16 26.88
N ILE A 201 -11.65 19.21 27.81
CA ILE A 201 -10.65 18.13 27.81
C ILE A 201 -10.87 17.20 26.62
N ARG A 202 -12.12 16.81 26.31
CA ARG A 202 -12.42 16.01 25.10
C ARG A 202 -12.00 16.73 23.81
N ARG A 203 -12.23 18.04 23.73
CA ARG A 203 -11.77 18.86 22.59
C ARG A 203 -10.25 18.92 22.51
N TYR A 204 -9.55 18.95 23.64
CA TYR A 204 -8.10 18.87 23.67
C TYR A 204 -7.59 17.52 23.15
N ILE A 205 -8.16 16.41 23.64
CA ILE A 205 -7.85 15.06 23.16
C ILE A 205 -8.11 14.91 21.66
N ALA A 206 -9.22 15.48 21.16
CA ALA A 206 -9.55 15.43 19.73
C ALA A 206 -8.57 16.20 18.83
N LYS A 207 -7.74 17.10 19.39
CA LYS A 207 -6.70 17.83 18.65
C LYS A 207 -5.34 17.11 18.63
N LEU A 208 -5.15 16.10 19.47
CA LEU A 208 -3.94 15.30 19.49
C LEU A 208 -3.72 14.61 18.14
N ASP A 209 -2.47 14.27 17.83
CA ASP A 209 -2.15 13.53 16.62
C ASP A 209 -2.88 12.17 16.60
N PRO A 210 -3.81 11.95 15.65
CA PRO A 210 -4.57 10.71 15.60
C PRO A 210 -3.68 9.47 15.45
N TYR A 211 -2.55 9.59 14.74
CA TYR A 211 -1.61 8.49 14.55
C TYR A 211 -0.92 8.13 15.85
N GLU A 212 -0.33 9.09 16.56
CA GLU A 212 0.35 8.86 17.84
C GLU A 212 -0.60 8.30 18.91
N VAL A 213 -1.83 8.82 18.98
CA VAL A 213 -2.85 8.29 19.88
C VAL A 213 -3.15 6.81 19.57
N ASP A 214 -3.29 6.46 18.29
CA ASP A 214 -3.54 5.07 17.90
C ASP A 214 -2.30 4.19 18.05
N VAL A 215 -1.07 4.72 17.92
CA VAL A 215 0.15 3.95 18.24
C VAL A 215 0.14 3.54 19.71
N CYS A 216 -0.17 4.48 20.62
CA CYS A 216 -0.23 4.20 22.05
C CYS A 216 -1.40 3.30 22.45
N ARG A 217 -2.55 3.39 21.76
CA ARG A 217 -3.80 2.72 22.17
C ARG A 217 -4.16 1.45 21.37
N LEU A 218 -3.69 1.32 20.14
CA LEU A 218 -3.94 0.17 19.24
C LEU A 218 -2.66 -0.58 18.88
N GLY A 219 -1.49 0.01 19.13
CA GLY A 219 -0.19 -0.51 18.73
C GLY A 219 0.23 -0.02 17.34
N LYS A 220 1.55 0.01 17.12
CA LYS A 220 2.19 0.57 15.90
C LYS A 220 1.62 -0.01 14.60
N ASN A 221 1.44 -1.32 14.52
CA ASN A 221 0.94 -1.98 13.31
C ASN A 221 -0.52 -1.60 12.99
N ALA A 222 -1.38 -1.55 14.00
CA ALA A 222 -2.79 -1.17 13.83
C ALA A 222 -2.94 0.32 13.47
N ALA A 223 -2.12 1.18 14.08
CA ALA A 223 -2.07 2.61 13.77
C ALA A 223 -1.60 2.86 12.33
N GLN A 224 -0.53 2.18 11.88
CA GLN A 224 -0.05 2.26 10.50
C GLN A 224 -1.10 1.80 9.48
N LYS A 225 -1.88 0.76 9.81
CA LYS A 225 -2.98 0.29 8.96
C LYS A 225 -4.13 1.30 8.89
N LYS A 226 -4.48 1.93 10.01
CA LYS A 226 -5.59 2.89 10.14
C LYS A 226 -5.29 4.25 9.52
N HIS A 227 -4.06 4.75 9.69
CA HIS A 227 -3.59 6.06 9.21
C HIS A 227 -2.76 5.96 7.93
N ARG A 228 -2.92 4.87 7.19
CA ARG A 228 -2.23 4.67 5.94
C ARG A 228 -2.53 5.84 5.00
N ALA A 229 -1.51 6.65 4.69
CA ALA A 229 -1.54 7.50 3.53
C ALA A 229 -1.51 6.59 2.30
N ALA A 230 -2.37 6.85 1.32
CA ALA A 230 -2.26 6.20 0.00
C ALA A 230 -0.93 6.65 -0.62
N ILE A 231 0.14 5.93 -0.31
CA ILE A 231 1.43 6.04 -0.98
C ILE A 231 1.19 5.63 -2.43
N GLU A 232 1.83 6.33 -3.37
CA GLU A 232 1.70 6.17 -4.82
C GLU A 232 1.23 4.78 -5.24
N VAL A 233 0.00 4.73 -5.75
CA VAL A 233 -0.53 3.54 -6.40
C VAL A 233 0.37 3.30 -7.62
N PHE A 234 1.17 2.25 -7.60
CA PHE A 234 1.81 1.75 -8.81
C PHE A 234 0.70 1.39 -9.80
N TRP A 235 0.52 2.21 -10.83
CA TRP A 235 -0.47 1.99 -11.87
C TRP A 235 -0.07 0.77 -12.70
N VAL A 236 -1.00 -0.16 -12.81
CA VAL A 236 -0.90 -1.30 -13.73
C VAL A 236 -1.91 -0.97 -14.83
N ASP A 237 -1.42 -0.75 -16.04
CA ASP A 237 -2.22 -0.10 -17.09
C ASP A 237 -2.68 -1.05 -18.21
N ARG A 238 -2.19 -2.31 -18.21
CA ARG A 238 -2.51 -3.32 -19.22
C ARG A 238 -2.37 -4.74 -18.65
N ILE A 239 -2.96 -5.73 -19.32
CA ILE A 239 -2.66 -7.16 -19.04
C ILE A 239 -1.18 -7.45 -19.27
N LEU A 240 -0.66 -8.46 -18.58
CA LEU A 240 0.75 -8.88 -18.65
C LEU A 240 1.75 -7.83 -18.10
N ASP A 241 1.31 -6.71 -17.54
CA ASP A 241 2.25 -5.73 -16.98
C ASP A 241 2.78 -6.19 -15.61
N ARG A 242 1.92 -6.75 -14.77
CA ARG A 242 2.29 -7.19 -13.41
C ARG A 242 1.56 -8.46 -13.02
N TRP A 243 2.34 -9.50 -12.72
CA TRP A 243 1.85 -10.70 -12.09
C TRP A 243 2.11 -10.68 -10.58
N GLU A 244 1.14 -11.13 -9.80
CA GLU A 244 1.27 -11.43 -8.38
C GLU A 244 1.34 -12.96 -8.23
N ILE A 245 2.34 -13.47 -7.52
CA ILE A 245 2.50 -14.91 -7.24
C ILE A 245 2.45 -15.13 -5.74
N ASP A 246 1.62 -16.09 -5.34
CA ASP A 246 1.45 -16.44 -3.94
C ASP A 246 1.07 -17.92 -3.83
N HIS A 247 1.41 -18.51 -2.68
CA HIS A 247 1.19 -19.91 -2.36
C HIS A 247 0.46 -20.03 -1.02
N THR A 248 -0.54 -20.90 -0.95
CA THR A 248 -1.26 -21.16 0.30
C THR A 248 -1.50 -22.66 0.49
N PRO A 249 -1.38 -23.19 1.73
CA PRO A 249 -1.94 -24.49 2.03
C PRO A 249 -3.46 -24.42 1.87
N LEU A 250 -4.06 -25.36 1.14
CA LEU A 250 -5.51 -25.43 0.96
C LEU A 250 -6.17 -25.99 2.21
N ASP A 251 -7.32 -25.44 2.59
CA ASP A 251 -8.07 -25.86 3.78
C ASP A 251 -8.89 -27.15 3.53
N VAL A 252 -8.29 -28.18 2.92
CA VAL A 252 -8.95 -29.47 2.62
C VAL A 252 -7.98 -30.65 2.81
N GLN A 253 -8.46 -31.73 3.43
CA GLN A 253 -7.72 -32.98 3.56
C GLN A 253 -7.88 -33.85 2.30
N LEU A 254 -6.78 -34.36 1.77
CA LEU A 254 -6.76 -35.29 0.65
C LEU A 254 -6.61 -36.73 1.10
N VAL A 255 -7.15 -37.64 0.30
CA VAL A 255 -6.93 -39.08 0.41
C VAL A 255 -6.10 -39.59 -0.75
N ASP A 256 -5.32 -40.61 -0.48
CA ASP A 256 -4.55 -41.35 -1.47
C ASP A 256 -5.47 -42.16 -2.40
N GLU A 257 -5.13 -42.17 -3.69
CA GLU A 257 -5.97 -42.80 -4.71
C GLU A 257 -5.93 -44.34 -4.63
N GLU A 258 -4.82 -44.91 -4.16
CA GLU A 258 -4.63 -46.36 -4.07
C GLU A 258 -5.03 -46.93 -2.71
N THR A 259 -4.61 -46.28 -1.63
CA THR A 259 -4.77 -46.77 -0.25
C THR A 259 -6.01 -46.20 0.46
N GLY A 260 -6.56 -45.07 -0.03
CA GLY A 260 -7.67 -44.36 0.62
C GLY A 260 -7.30 -43.68 1.94
N LEU A 261 -6.02 -43.71 2.34
CA LEU A 261 -5.53 -43.06 3.55
C LEU A 261 -5.41 -41.55 3.39
N VAL A 262 -5.59 -40.81 4.47
CA VAL A 262 -5.42 -39.35 4.47
C VAL A 262 -3.94 -39.01 4.28
N ILE A 263 -3.63 -38.26 3.21
CA ILE A 263 -2.27 -37.81 2.88
C ILE A 263 -1.96 -36.48 3.58
N GLY A 264 -2.97 -35.63 3.73
CA GLY A 264 -2.83 -34.29 4.30
C GLY A 264 -3.30 -33.18 3.36
N ARG A 265 -2.83 -31.96 3.63
CA ARG A 265 -3.25 -30.74 2.93
C ARG A 265 -2.28 -30.39 1.80
N PRO A 266 -2.77 -30.19 0.57
CA PRO A 266 -1.94 -29.74 -0.53
C PRO A 266 -1.70 -28.23 -0.44
N PHE A 267 -0.61 -27.78 -1.05
CA PHE A 267 -0.36 -26.38 -1.38
C PHE A 267 -0.90 -26.06 -2.76
N LEU A 268 -1.43 -24.85 -2.90
CA LEU A 268 -1.82 -24.27 -4.17
C LEU A 268 -0.98 -23.01 -4.39
N THR A 269 -0.20 -23.03 -5.47
CA THR A 269 0.51 -21.85 -5.97
C THR A 269 -0.27 -21.27 -7.15
N VAL A 270 -0.50 -19.95 -7.15
CA VAL A 270 -1.26 -19.25 -8.19
C VAL A 270 -0.51 -18.03 -8.68
N VAL A 271 -0.57 -17.81 -10.00
CA VAL A 271 -0.09 -16.60 -10.65
C VAL A 271 -1.31 -15.81 -11.14
N LEU A 272 -1.42 -14.56 -10.71
CA LEU A 272 -2.56 -13.68 -11.02
C LEU A 272 -2.08 -12.45 -11.78
N ASP A 273 -2.74 -12.13 -12.90
CA ASP A 273 -2.53 -10.86 -13.61
C ASP A 273 -3.25 -9.73 -12.87
N LYS A 274 -2.52 -8.72 -12.41
CA LYS A 274 -3.08 -7.67 -11.54
C LYS A 274 -4.16 -6.84 -12.22
N PHE A 275 -4.00 -6.55 -13.51
CA PHE A 275 -4.89 -5.70 -14.29
C PHE A 275 -6.25 -6.35 -14.51
N SER A 276 -6.27 -7.53 -15.11
CA SER A 276 -7.50 -8.26 -15.44
C SER A 276 -8.03 -9.08 -14.28
N ARG A 277 -7.20 -9.40 -13.29
CA ARG A 277 -7.45 -10.44 -12.27
C ARG A 277 -7.69 -11.83 -12.85
N MET A 278 -7.25 -12.09 -14.09
CA MET A 278 -7.20 -13.45 -14.61
C MET A 278 -6.15 -14.24 -13.86
N ILE A 279 -6.44 -15.52 -13.65
CA ILE A 279 -5.43 -16.47 -13.22
C ILE A 279 -4.62 -16.85 -14.45
N MET A 280 -3.32 -16.66 -14.38
CA MET A 280 -2.38 -16.96 -15.45
C MET A 280 -1.99 -18.42 -15.42
N GLY A 281 -1.82 -18.99 -14.23
CA GLY A 281 -1.50 -20.40 -14.06
C GLY A 281 -1.59 -20.81 -12.60
N TYR A 282 -1.51 -22.12 -12.37
CA TYR A 282 -1.62 -22.72 -11.06
C TYR A 282 -0.75 -23.97 -10.97
N LEU A 283 -0.40 -24.36 -9.73
CA LEU A 283 0.23 -25.61 -9.42
C LEU A 283 -0.29 -26.13 -8.07
N VAL A 284 -0.75 -27.38 -8.03
CA VAL A 284 -1.15 -28.07 -6.80
C VAL A 284 -0.11 -29.13 -6.48
N HIS A 285 0.44 -29.12 -5.27
CA HIS A 285 1.47 -30.06 -4.84
C HIS A 285 1.36 -30.36 -3.34
N LEU A 286 1.90 -31.49 -2.89
CA LEU A 286 1.82 -31.92 -1.48
C LEU A 286 3.00 -31.42 -0.62
N ALA A 287 4.16 -31.18 -1.25
CA ALA A 287 5.33 -30.64 -0.56
C ALA A 287 5.18 -29.13 -0.29
N ALA A 288 6.05 -28.52 0.52
CA ALA A 288 6.09 -27.06 0.61
C ALA A 288 6.58 -26.43 -0.70
N PRO A 289 6.15 -25.20 -1.04
CA PRO A 289 6.64 -24.48 -2.22
C PRO A 289 8.16 -24.28 -2.16
N ASN A 290 8.79 -24.34 -3.32
CA ASN A 290 10.21 -24.12 -3.50
C ASN A 290 10.45 -23.45 -4.86
N THR A 291 11.71 -23.10 -5.16
CA THR A 291 12.08 -22.45 -6.43
C THR A 291 11.62 -23.22 -7.66
N GLU A 292 11.70 -24.55 -7.67
CA GLU A 292 11.25 -25.39 -8.79
C GLU A 292 9.73 -25.29 -9.02
N THR A 293 8.94 -25.36 -7.95
CA THR A 293 7.48 -25.15 -7.96
C THR A 293 7.13 -23.78 -8.56
N VAL A 294 7.88 -22.74 -8.20
CA VAL A 294 7.71 -21.39 -8.74
C VAL A 294 8.04 -21.32 -10.24
N LEU A 295 9.17 -21.89 -10.67
CA LEU A 295 9.57 -21.91 -12.09
C LEU A 295 8.52 -22.62 -12.94
N ARG A 296 8.03 -23.78 -12.48
CA ARG A 296 6.98 -24.56 -13.14
C ARG A 296 5.66 -23.81 -13.27
N VAL A 297 5.21 -23.14 -12.21
CA VAL A 297 3.95 -22.40 -12.28
C VAL A 297 4.06 -21.22 -13.24
N ILE A 298 5.21 -20.55 -13.30
CA ILE A 298 5.46 -19.44 -14.22
C ILE A 298 5.50 -19.94 -15.66
N GLU A 299 6.19 -21.04 -15.92
CA GLU A 299 6.21 -21.67 -17.23
C GLU A 299 4.79 -22.03 -17.70
N ARG A 300 4.00 -22.71 -16.86
CA ARG A 300 2.59 -23.02 -17.14
C ARG A 300 1.75 -21.74 -17.34
N SER A 301 2.12 -20.66 -16.66
CA SER A 301 1.44 -19.36 -16.76
C SER A 301 1.71 -18.66 -18.09
N ILE A 302 2.90 -18.86 -18.67
CA ILE A 302 3.28 -18.28 -19.97
C ILE A 302 2.62 -19.05 -21.13
N ARG A 303 2.56 -20.39 -21.05
CA ARG A 303 2.03 -21.25 -22.13
C ARG A 303 0.51 -21.06 -22.36
N PRO A 304 0.00 -21.28 -23.58
CA PRO A 304 -1.45 -21.39 -23.83
C PRO A 304 -2.09 -22.57 -23.08
N LYS A 305 -3.35 -22.44 -22.66
CA LYS A 305 -4.01 -23.42 -21.77
C LYS A 305 -4.87 -24.44 -22.52
N ALA A 306 -4.94 -24.35 -23.85
CA ALA A 306 -5.78 -25.23 -24.65
C ALA A 306 -5.46 -26.71 -24.42
N ASP A 307 -4.18 -27.08 -24.41
CA ASP A 307 -3.75 -28.48 -24.17
C ASP A 307 -3.97 -28.91 -22.72
N LEU A 308 -3.73 -28.02 -21.76
CA LEU A 308 -4.02 -28.28 -20.34
C LEU A 308 -5.51 -28.61 -20.13
N LEU A 309 -6.40 -27.83 -20.76
CA LEU A 309 -7.84 -28.01 -20.61
C LEU A 309 -8.36 -29.34 -21.18
N LYS A 310 -7.65 -29.99 -22.11
CA LYS A 310 -8.01 -31.34 -22.61
C LYS A 310 -8.04 -32.39 -21.48
N ARG A 311 -7.25 -32.19 -20.42
CA ARG A 311 -7.24 -33.06 -19.22
C ARG A 311 -8.50 -32.90 -18.36
N PHE A 312 -9.28 -31.83 -18.57
CA PHE A 312 -10.43 -31.46 -17.75
C PHE A 312 -11.71 -31.31 -18.58
N PRO A 313 -12.31 -32.40 -19.08
CA PRO A 313 -13.43 -32.36 -20.03
C PRO A 313 -14.72 -31.73 -19.48
N LYS A 314 -14.80 -31.50 -18.16
CA LYS A 314 -15.94 -30.83 -17.51
C LYS A 314 -15.88 -29.30 -17.55
N VAL A 315 -14.74 -28.73 -17.96
CA VAL A 315 -14.56 -27.28 -18.14
C VAL A 315 -15.24 -26.86 -19.43
N ARG A 316 -16.03 -25.79 -19.38
CA ARG A 316 -16.87 -25.37 -20.52
C ARG A 316 -16.41 -24.06 -21.15
N LYS A 317 -15.75 -23.21 -20.38
CA LYS A 317 -15.26 -21.91 -20.86
C LYS A 317 -13.80 -22.00 -21.29
N GLU A 318 -13.39 -21.05 -22.10
CA GLU A 318 -12.01 -20.93 -22.57
C GLU A 318 -11.14 -20.26 -21.51
N TRP A 319 -9.89 -20.68 -21.42
CA TRP A 319 -8.86 -20.02 -20.62
C TRP A 319 -7.87 -19.30 -21.53
N ARG A 320 -8.18 -18.05 -21.87
CA ARG A 320 -7.40 -17.23 -22.82
C ARG A 320 -6.11 -16.65 -22.25
N ALA A 321 -5.95 -16.60 -20.93
CA ALA A 321 -4.79 -15.97 -20.30
C ALA A 321 -3.47 -16.71 -20.55
N HIS A 322 -2.51 -16.06 -21.22
CA HIS A 322 -1.16 -16.56 -21.53
C HIS A 322 -0.23 -15.40 -21.92
N GLY A 323 1.08 -15.67 -22.05
CA GLY A 323 2.08 -14.70 -22.48
C GLY A 323 3.15 -14.37 -21.43
N LEU A 324 4.16 -13.61 -21.85
CA LEU A 324 5.25 -13.14 -20.99
C LEU A 324 4.82 -11.88 -20.21
N PRO A 325 5.01 -11.84 -18.87
CA PRO A 325 4.79 -10.63 -18.10
C PRO A 325 5.95 -9.64 -18.26
N ALA A 326 5.69 -8.35 -18.06
CA ALA A 326 6.76 -7.37 -17.86
C ALA A 326 7.37 -7.51 -16.46
N ARG A 327 6.54 -7.75 -15.43
CA ARG A 327 6.99 -7.82 -14.03
C ARG A 327 6.30 -8.91 -13.23
N ILE A 328 7.04 -9.48 -12.28
CA ILE A 328 6.54 -10.46 -11.31
C ILE A 328 6.79 -9.93 -9.89
N VAL A 329 5.75 -9.97 -9.05
CA VAL A 329 5.80 -9.60 -7.63
C VAL A 329 5.55 -10.86 -6.78
N PRO A 330 6.59 -11.45 -6.19
CA PRO A 330 6.45 -12.60 -5.31
C PRO A 330 6.04 -12.22 -3.88
N ASP A 331 5.26 -13.08 -3.21
CA ASP A 331 4.98 -12.90 -1.78
C ASP A 331 6.18 -13.28 -0.90
N ASN A 332 6.74 -14.46 -1.14
CA ASN A 332 7.92 -14.99 -0.44
C ASN A 332 9.20 -14.74 -1.24
N ALA A 333 10.01 -13.77 -0.81
CA ALA A 333 11.22 -13.41 -1.54
C ALA A 333 12.27 -14.53 -1.58
N ALA A 334 12.29 -15.44 -0.59
CA ALA A 334 13.33 -16.47 -0.46
C ALA A 334 13.40 -17.42 -1.67
N GLU A 335 12.25 -17.86 -2.19
CA GLU A 335 12.18 -18.78 -3.34
C GLU A 335 12.61 -18.11 -4.66
N PHE A 336 12.56 -16.77 -4.70
CA PHE A 336 12.87 -15.94 -5.86
C PHE A 336 14.27 -15.32 -5.79
N HIS A 337 15.11 -15.71 -4.82
CA HIS A 337 16.49 -15.25 -4.69
C HIS A 337 17.54 -16.23 -5.27
N ALA A 338 17.10 -17.33 -5.91
CA ALA A 338 18.02 -18.24 -6.57
C ALA A 338 18.60 -17.60 -7.84
N ASP A 339 19.92 -17.62 -8.00
CA ASP A 339 20.63 -17.02 -9.14
C ASP A 339 20.08 -17.56 -10.48
N ASP A 340 19.82 -18.87 -10.58
CA ASP A 340 19.24 -19.52 -11.77
C ASP A 340 17.90 -18.91 -12.21
N LEU A 341 17.07 -18.49 -11.25
CA LEU A 341 15.74 -17.95 -11.49
C LEU A 341 15.83 -16.48 -11.96
N ILE A 342 16.78 -15.72 -11.40
CA ILE A 342 17.06 -14.34 -11.83
C ILE A 342 17.57 -14.34 -13.27
N GLU A 343 18.56 -15.19 -13.58
CA GLU A 343 19.11 -15.29 -14.93
C GLU A 343 18.07 -15.73 -15.98
N GLY A 344 17.19 -16.68 -15.62
CA GLY A 344 16.10 -17.12 -16.49
C GLY A 344 15.07 -16.02 -16.77
N PHE A 345 14.77 -15.18 -15.80
CA PHE A 345 13.87 -14.05 -15.99
C PHE A 345 14.53 -12.89 -16.76
N ASP A 346 15.82 -12.62 -16.53
CA ASP A 346 16.56 -11.64 -17.31
C ASP A 346 16.62 -12.04 -18.79
N GLU A 347 16.82 -13.33 -19.09
CA GLU A 347 16.78 -13.88 -20.47
C GLU A 347 15.41 -13.71 -21.14
N LEU A 348 14.32 -13.77 -20.36
CA LEU A 348 12.95 -13.54 -20.82
C LEU A 348 12.53 -12.07 -20.79
N GLY A 349 13.36 -11.17 -20.26
CA GLY A 349 13.06 -9.75 -20.07
C GLY A 349 11.98 -9.48 -19.02
N ILE A 350 11.89 -10.34 -17.99
CA ILE A 350 10.92 -10.25 -16.89
C ILE A 350 11.58 -9.61 -15.67
N GLU A 351 11.01 -8.51 -15.16
CA GLU A 351 11.53 -7.82 -13.97
C GLU A 351 10.95 -8.43 -12.67
N ILE A 352 11.81 -8.82 -11.72
CA ILE A 352 11.35 -9.20 -10.37
C ILE A 352 11.23 -7.95 -9.51
N MET A 353 10.02 -7.67 -9.04
CA MET A 353 9.75 -6.58 -8.12
C MET A 353 9.58 -7.13 -6.70
N TYR A 354 10.63 -7.03 -5.89
CA TYR A 354 10.54 -7.37 -4.47
C TYR A 354 9.77 -6.26 -3.71
N PRO A 355 8.65 -6.60 -3.07
CA PRO A 355 7.89 -5.62 -2.32
C PRO A 355 8.67 -5.19 -1.08
N ARG A 356 8.70 -3.88 -0.79
CA ARG A 356 9.25 -3.36 0.46
C ARG A 356 8.57 -4.06 1.64
N SER A 357 9.37 -4.50 2.62
CA SER A 357 8.87 -5.18 3.82
C SER A 357 7.74 -4.36 4.45
N ARG A 358 6.56 -5.01 4.61
CA ARG A 358 5.33 -4.44 5.21
C ARG A 358 4.52 -3.45 4.36
N GLY A 359 4.47 -3.61 3.03
CA GLY A 359 3.51 -2.93 2.15
C GLY A 359 2.36 -3.82 1.65
N PRO A 360 1.24 -3.99 2.37
CA PRO A 360 0.07 -4.79 1.93
C PRO A 360 -0.59 -4.31 0.63
N GLU A 361 -0.35 -3.05 0.25
CA GLU A 361 -0.88 -2.41 -0.96
C GLU A 361 -0.42 -3.13 -2.25
N MET A 362 0.74 -3.80 -2.21
CA MET A 362 1.36 -4.43 -3.38
C MET A 362 0.85 -5.85 -3.69
N LYS A 363 -0.02 -6.43 -2.84
CA LYS A 363 -0.41 -7.87 -2.94
C LYS A 363 -1.90 -8.15 -2.72
N GLY A 364 -2.72 -7.11 -2.53
CA GLY A 364 -4.12 -7.31 -2.16
C GLY A 364 -5.04 -7.94 -3.22
N SER A 365 -4.56 -8.29 -4.44
CA SER A 365 -5.40 -8.98 -5.42
C SER A 365 -5.34 -10.50 -5.25
N VAL A 366 -4.15 -11.07 -5.10
CA VAL A 366 -3.98 -12.52 -4.90
C VAL A 366 -4.52 -13.00 -3.54
N GLU A 367 -4.32 -12.24 -2.46
CA GLU A 367 -4.93 -12.54 -1.14
C GLU A 367 -6.46 -12.59 -1.22
N ARG A 368 -7.05 -11.65 -1.99
CA ARG A 368 -8.50 -11.61 -2.20
C ARG A 368 -8.98 -12.78 -3.07
N PHE A 369 -8.16 -13.21 -4.03
CA PHE A 369 -8.46 -14.40 -4.81
C PHE A 369 -8.56 -15.63 -3.89
N PHE A 370 -7.57 -15.88 -3.02
CA PHE A 370 -7.62 -17.03 -2.10
C PHE A 370 -8.82 -16.96 -1.16
N SER A 371 -9.14 -15.77 -0.64
CA SER A 371 -10.37 -15.57 0.16
C SER A 371 -11.63 -15.95 -0.62
N THR A 372 -11.68 -15.60 -1.92
CA THR A 372 -12.82 -15.90 -2.80
C THR A 372 -12.89 -17.39 -3.13
N GLN A 373 -11.75 -18.05 -3.36
CA GLN A 373 -11.66 -19.47 -3.63
C GLN A 373 -12.06 -20.30 -2.41
N ASN A 374 -11.58 -19.93 -1.23
CA ASN A 374 -11.89 -20.65 0.00
C ASN A 374 -13.41 -20.67 0.24
N LEU A 375 -14.07 -19.52 0.13
CA LEU A 375 -15.52 -19.42 0.29
C LEU A 375 -16.30 -20.04 -0.87
N GLY A 376 -15.84 -19.84 -2.10
CA GLY A 376 -16.55 -20.24 -3.32
C GLY A 376 -16.38 -21.70 -3.72
N LEU A 377 -15.34 -22.38 -3.22
CA LEU A 377 -14.99 -23.75 -3.59
C LEU A 377 -14.61 -24.58 -2.36
N ILE A 378 -13.48 -24.25 -1.71
CA ILE A 378 -12.80 -25.18 -0.78
C ILE A 378 -13.69 -25.53 0.43
N HIS A 379 -14.35 -24.53 1.04
CA HIS A 379 -15.23 -24.76 2.18
C HIS A 379 -16.56 -25.43 1.84
N ASN A 380 -16.85 -25.64 0.56
CA ASN A 380 -18.00 -26.41 0.10
C ASN A 380 -17.63 -27.87 -0.21
N LEU A 381 -16.35 -28.25 -0.09
CA LEU A 381 -15.89 -29.62 -0.30
C LEU A 381 -15.92 -30.44 1.01
N PRO A 382 -16.33 -31.71 0.98
CA PRO A 382 -16.17 -32.63 2.11
C PRO A 382 -14.68 -32.81 2.44
N GLY A 383 -14.36 -32.82 3.73
CA GLY A 383 -12.97 -32.85 4.22
C GLY A 383 -12.33 -31.46 4.40
N THR A 384 -13.10 -30.37 4.25
CA THR A 384 -12.65 -29.02 4.56
C THR A 384 -12.24 -28.89 6.04
N THR A 385 -11.16 -28.15 6.30
CA THR A 385 -10.64 -27.86 7.64
C THR A 385 -11.11 -26.51 8.19
N PHE A 386 -11.76 -25.70 7.34
CA PHE A 386 -12.17 -24.31 7.59
C PHE A 386 -11.00 -23.38 7.99
N SER A 387 -11.22 -22.07 7.95
CA SER A 387 -10.16 -21.10 8.21
C SER A 387 -9.78 -20.97 9.69
N ASN A 388 -10.62 -21.46 10.62
CA ASN A 388 -10.30 -21.50 12.05
C ASN A 388 -10.99 -22.65 12.80
N ILE A 389 -10.44 -22.95 13.98
CA ILE A 389 -10.90 -24.05 14.86
C ILE A 389 -12.36 -23.83 15.32
N GLN A 390 -12.78 -22.57 15.51
CA GLN A 390 -14.15 -22.24 15.94
C GLN A 390 -15.19 -22.54 14.85
N GLN A 391 -14.85 -22.34 13.57
CA GLN A 391 -15.69 -22.67 12.42
C GLN A 391 -15.72 -24.17 12.15
N ARG A 392 -14.65 -24.88 12.50
CA ARG A 392 -14.60 -26.35 12.40
C ARG A 392 -15.54 -27.03 13.39
N GLY A 393 -15.66 -26.52 14.62
CA GLY A 393 -16.50 -27.13 15.66
C GLY A 393 -16.20 -28.62 15.84
N ASP A 394 -17.23 -29.45 15.87
CA ASP A 394 -17.13 -30.92 15.99
C ASP A 394 -16.93 -31.64 14.63
N TYR A 395 -16.74 -30.90 13.54
CA TYR A 395 -16.56 -31.49 12.21
C TYR A 395 -15.19 -32.16 12.10
N LYS A 396 -15.20 -33.48 11.89
CA LYS A 396 -13.99 -34.29 11.74
C LYS A 396 -13.55 -34.32 10.27
N SER A 397 -12.74 -33.34 9.88
CA SER A 397 -12.28 -33.18 8.49
C SER A 397 -11.59 -34.43 7.92
N GLU A 398 -10.85 -35.19 8.73
CA GLU A 398 -10.16 -36.40 8.30
C GLU A 398 -11.12 -37.57 8.01
N GLU A 399 -12.18 -37.72 8.80
CA GLU A 399 -13.21 -38.76 8.59
C GLU A 399 -14.08 -38.47 7.36
N HIS A 400 -14.16 -37.20 6.94
CA HIS A 400 -14.91 -36.76 5.77
C HIS A 400 -14.04 -36.53 4.53
N ALA A 401 -12.72 -36.75 4.61
CA ALA A 401 -11.81 -36.60 3.48
C ALA A 401 -12.12 -37.67 2.43
N CYS A 402 -12.46 -37.25 1.21
CA CYS A 402 -12.77 -38.17 0.11
C CYS A 402 -12.27 -37.71 -1.26
N PHE A 403 -11.52 -36.60 -1.29
CA PHE A 403 -10.95 -36.04 -2.51
C PHE A 403 -9.52 -36.55 -2.73
N THR A 404 -9.26 -37.08 -3.92
CA THR A 404 -7.89 -37.32 -4.41
C THR A 404 -7.32 -36.02 -4.98
N LEU A 405 -5.99 -35.94 -5.11
CA LEU A 405 -5.31 -34.78 -5.70
C LEU A 405 -5.85 -34.46 -7.10
N SER A 406 -6.01 -35.48 -7.96
CA SER A 406 -6.55 -35.36 -9.31
C SER A 406 -7.99 -34.80 -9.32
N ARG A 407 -8.84 -35.25 -8.40
CA ARG A 407 -10.22 -34.75 -8.28
C ARG A 407 -10.25 -33.30 -7.78
N LEU A 408 -9.42 -32.96 -6.81
CA LEU A 408 -9.31 -31.59 -6.32
C LEU A 408 -8.84 -30.66 -7.44
N GLU A 409 -7.79 -31.04 -8.17
CA GLU A 409 -7.26 -30.28 -9.31
C GLU A 409 -8.36 -30.01 -10.35
N ALA A 410 -9.12 -31.04 -10.75
CA ALA A 410 -10.21 -30.88 -11.71
C ALA A 410 -11.29 -29.89 -11.24
N ASN A 411 -11.60 -29.86 -9.94
CA ASN A 411 -12.56 -28.92 -9.37
C ASN A 411 -12.00 -27.49 -9.29
N ILE A 412 -10.72 -27.34 -8.95
CA ILE A 412 -10.03 -26.04 -8.93
C ILE A 412 -10.03 -25.44 -10.34
N VAL A 413 -9.59 -26.20 -11.36
CA VAL A 413 -9.56 -25.71 -12.74
C VAL A 413 -10.95 -25.32 -13.22
N LYS A 414 -11.94 -26.18 -12.99
CA LYS A 414 -13.33 -25.89 -13.35
C LYS A 414 -13.84 -24.62 -12.68
N TRP A 415 -13.59 -24.46 -11.39
CA TRP A 415 -14.03 -23.27 -10.67
C TRP A 415 -13.32 -22.00 -11.15
N ILE A 416 -12.01 -22.06 -11.41
CA ILE A 416 -11.25 -20.93 -11.94
C ILE A 416 -11.86 -20.47 -13.28
N VAL A 417 -12.05 -21.40 -14.21
CA VAL A 417 -12.39 -21.09 -15.61
C VAL A 417 -13.88 -20.79 -15.81
N ASP A 418 -14.75 -21.61 -15.22
CA ASP A 418 -16.21 -21.51 -15.44
C ASP A 418 -16.88 -20.55 -14.45
N VAL A 419 -16.28 -20.28 -13.29
CA VAL A 419 -16.89 -19.48 -12.21
C VAL A 419 -16.11 -18.19 -11.98
N TYR A 420 -14.87 -18.27 -11.50
CA TYR A 420 -14.10 -17.09 -11.10
C TYR A 420 -13.85 -16.13 -12.27
N HIS A 421 -13.34 -16.61 -13.40
CA HIS A 421 -13.10 -15.78 -14.59
C HIS A 421 -14.38 -15.20 -15.20
N GLN A 422 -15.54 -15.79 -14.88
CA GLN A 422 -16.86 -15.40 -15.39
C GLN A 422 -17.67 -14.57 -14.39
N THR A 423 -17.15 -14.32 -13.18
CA THR A 423 -17.88 -13.61 -12.13
C THR A 423 -17.47 -12.13 -12.10
N PRO A 424 -18.42 -11.19 -12.11
CA PRO A 424 -18.15 -9.76 -11.96
C PRO A 424 -17.35 -9.40 -10.71
N HIS A 425 -16.27 -8.65 -10.85
CA HIS A 425 -15.47 -8.18 -9.71
C HIS A 425 -15.66 -6.68 -9.45
N ARG A 426 -15.89 -6.30 -8.19
CA ARG A 426 -15.98 -4.89 -7.78
C ARG A 426 -14.72 -4.10 -8.15
N GLY A 427 -13.55 -4.74 -8.04
CA GLY A 427 -12.28 -4.13 -8.42
C GLY A 427 -12.04 -3.99 -9.93
N LEU A 428 -12.96 -4.46 -10.77
CA LEU A 428 -12.96 -4.34 -12.22
C LEU A 428 -14.20 -3.56 -12.72
N ASN A 429 -14.80 -2.76 -11.84
CA ASN A 429 -16.02 -1.99 -12.10
C ASN A 429 -17.19 -2.86 -12.59
N GLY A 430 -17.34 -4.05 -12.01
CA GLY A 430 -18.44 -4.97 -12.34
C GLY A 430 -18.24 -5.78 -13.62
N ARG A 431 -17.07 -5.69 -14.27
CA ARG A 431 -16.67 -6.59 -15.36
C ARG A 431 -16.10 -7.90 -14.82
N THR A 432 -16.16 -8.95 -15.61
CA THR A 432 -15.51 -10.23 -15.30
C THR A 432 -14.04 -10.20 -15.69
N PRO A 433 -13.16 -10.98 -15.04
CA PRO A 433 -11.77 -11.11 -15.48
C PRO A 433 -11.63 -11.49 -16.96
N ALA A 434 -12.46 -12.42 -17.45
CA ALA A 434 -12.45 -12.84 -18.85
C ALA A 434 -12.80 -11.69 -19.81
N GLN A 435 -13.75 -10.83 -19.44
CA GLN A 435 -14.12 -9.66 -20.24
C GLN A 435 -13.00 -8.62 -20.31
N VAL A 436 -12.33 -8.36 -19.17
CA VAL A 436 -11.22 -7.40 -19.13
C VAL A 436 -10.04 -7.91 -19.94
N TRP A 437 -9.71 -9.21 -19.81
CA TRP A 437 -8.66 -9.83 -20.61
C TRP A 437 -8.96 -9.76 -22.10
N ALA A 438 -10.15 -10.20 -22.52
CA ALA A 438 -10.52 -10.23 -23.94
C ALA A 438 -10.53 -8.83 -24.58
N ALA A 439 -10.90 -7.79 -23.82
CA ALA A 439 -10.83 -6.41 -24.30
C ALA A 439 -9.38 -5.98 -24.56
N GLU A 440 -8.48 -6.18 -23.61
CA GLU A 440 -7.07 -5.79 -23.75
C GLU A 440 -6.30 -6.63 -24.77
N GLU A 441 -6.58 -7.93 -24.85
CA GLU A 441 -5.99 -8.84 -25.83
C GLU A 441 -6.26 -8.37 -27.27
N SER A 442 -7.38 -7.70 -27.52
CA SER A 442 -7.67 -7.13 -28.85
C SER A 442 -6.85 -5.88 -29.20
N HIS A 443 -6.23 -5.25 -28.20
CA HIS A 443 -5.49 -3.99 -28.33
C HIS A 443 -3.96 -4.17 -28.28
N GLN A 444 -3.46 -5.38 -28.02
CA GLN A 444 -2.02 -5.65 -27.95
C GLN A 444 -1.65 -7.04 -28.46
N LEU A 445 -0.42 -7.19 -28.94
CA LEU A 445 0.14 -8.50 -29.28
C LEU A 445 0.65 -9.18 -28.02
N ILE A 446 0.12 -10.37 -27.71
CA ILE A 446 0.63 -11.22 -26.63
C ILE A 446 1.96 -11.82 -27.09
N ARG A 447 3.03 -11.53 -26.34
CA ARG A 447 4.36 -12.08 -26.59
C ARG A 447 4.47 -13.48 -26.00
N LEU A 448 4.99 -14.40 -26.81
CA LEU A 448 5.39 -15.74 -26.38
C LEU A 448 6.88 -15.92 -26.62
N PRO A 449 7.54 -16.83 -25.88
CA PRO A 449 8.89 -17.28 -26.22
C PRO A 449 8.92 -17.82 -27.65
N VAL A 450 10.05 -17.61 -28.33
CA VAL A 450 10.26 -18.04 -29.73
C VAL A 450 10.11 -19.56 -29.86
N ASP A 451 10.55 -20.29 -28.84
CA ASP A 451 10.46 -21.74 -28.77
C ASP A 451 9.92 -22.15 -27.38
N PRO A 452 8.78 -22.87 -27.30
CA PRO A 452 8.27 -23.41 -26.05
C PRO A 452 9.22 -24.40 -25.37
N ASP A 453 10.07 -25.11 -26.12
CA ASP A 453 11.06 -26.03 -25.54
C ASP A 453 12.26 -25.26 -24.97
N ALA A 454 12.59 -24.11 -25.58
CA ALA A 454 13.53 -23.16 -25.00
C ALA A 454 13.01 -22.57 -23.69
N LEU A 455 11.72 -22.30 -23.54
CA LEU A 455 11.15 -21.82 -22.27
C LEU A 455 11.40 -22.82 -21.14
N GLU A 456 11.24 -24.11 -21.42
CA GLU A 456 11.48 -25.19 -20.46
C GLU A 456 12.95 -25.17 -19.98
N CYS A 457 13.87 -25.01 -20.94
CA CYS A 457 15.30 -24.93 -20.68
C CYS A 457 15.72 -23.65 -19.96
N ILE A 458 15.17 -22.49 -20.33
CA ILE A 458 15.50 -21.18 -19.74
C ILE A 458 15.15 -21.16 -18.26
N LEU A 459 13.99 -21.74 -17.92
CA LEU A 459 13.45 -21.83 -16.56
C LEU A 459 13.86 -23.13 -15.82
N ALA A 460 14.85 -23.88 -16.31
CA ALA A 460 15.39 -25.06 -15.63
C ALA A 460 16.54 -24.70 -14.68
N ARG A 461 16.78 -25.54 -13.66
CA ARG A 461 17.89 -25.37 -12.71
C ARG A 461 19.21 -25.52 -13.44
N ARG A 462 20.23 -24.75 -13.01
CA ARG A 462 21.55 -24.73 -13.64
C ARG A 462 22.57 -25.33 -12.70
N LYS A 463 23.45 -26.18 -13.24
CA LYS A 463 24.55 -26.77 -12.48
C LYS A 463 25.81 -26.85 -13.33
N SER A 464 26.92 -26.41 -12.75
CA SER A 464 28.23 -26.57 -13.37
C SER A 464 28.79 -27.95 -13.05
N THR A 465 28.97 -28.80 -14.07
CA THR A 465 29.49 -30.17 -13.91
C THR A 465 30.59 -30.49 -14.92
N LYS A 466 31.42 -31.49 -14.62
CA LYS A 466 32.46 -32.00 -15.53
C LYS A 466 31.85 -33.10 -16.41
N VAL A 467 32.30 -33.18 -17.66
CA VAL A 467 31.92 -34.29 -18.56
C VAL A 467 32.90 -35.45 -18.36
N HIS A 468 32.42 -36.53 -17.75
CA HIS A 468 33.13 -37.78 -17.55
C HIS A 468 33.10 -38.66 -18.82
N HIS A 469 33.91 -39.72 -18.85
CA HIS A 469 33.92 -40.64 -19.99
C HIS A 469 32.61 -41.42 -20.12
N TYR A 470 31.86 -41.54 -19.02
CA TYR A 470 30.52 -42.12 -18.95
C TYR A 470 29.39 -41.08 -19.11
N GLY A 471 29.72 -39.83 -19.45
CA GLY A 471 28.74 -38.74 -19.60
C GLY A 471 28.77 -37.76 -18.43
N ILE A 472 27.62 -37.32 -17.94
CA ILE A 472 27.49 -36.35 -16.85
C ILE A 472 26.72 -36.93 -15.67
N GLU A 473 26.97 -36.41 -14.48
CA GLU A 473 26.24 -36.76 -13.27
C GLU A 473 25.59 -35.51 -12.67
N VAL A 474 24.29 -35.57 -12.45
CA VAL A 474 23.49 -34.50 -11.84
C VAL A 474 22.59 -35.14 -10.79
N ASP A 475 22.69 -34.65 -9.55
CA ASP A 475 21.92 -35.09 -8.38
C ASP A 475 21.77 -36.61 -8.24
N GLY A 476 22.90 -37.32 -8.38
CA GLY A 476 22.99 -38.78 -8.24
C GLY A 476 22.52 -39.58 -9.47
N HIS A 477 22.14 -38.92 -10.55
CA HIS A 477 21.70 -39.53 -11.80
C HIS A 477 22.74 -39.33 -12.90
N GLY A 478 23.11 -40.43 -13.56
CA GLY A 478 24.04 -40.44 -14.69
C GLY A 478 23.31 -40.30 -16.02
N TYR A 479 23.81 -39.42 -16.88
CA TYR A 479 23.29 -39.19 -18.22
C TYR A 479 24.39 -39.37 -19.27
N HIS A 480 24.09 -40.12 -20.31
CA HIS A 480 25.03 -40.48 -21.37
C HIS A 480 24.41 -40.25 -22.73
N SER A 481 25.16 -39.61 -23.64
CA SER A 481 24.78 -39.44 -25.04
C SER A 481 26.03 -39.37 -25.92
N ALA A 482 25.87 -39.67 -27.22
CA ALA A 482 26.98 -39.59 -28.18
C ALA A 482 27.50 -38.14 -28.31
N GLU A 483 26.60 -37.17 -28.20
CA GLU A 483 26.89 -35.75 -28.25
C GLU A 483 27.73 -35.30 -27.05
N LEU A 484 27.48 -35.85 -25.85
CA LEU A 484 28.31 -35.60 -24.66
C LEU A 484 29.72 -36.19 -24.81
N ALA A 485 29.84 -37.37 -25.43
CA ALA A 485 31.14 -37.97 -25.71
C ALA A 485 31.95 -37.12 -26.70
N GLU A 486 31.32 -36.63 -27.78
CA GLU A 486 31.94 -35.70 -28.72
C GLU A 486 32.31 -34.36 -28.06
N LEU A 487 31.44 -33.83 -27.19
CA LEU A 487 31.68 -32.59 -26.47
C LEU A 487 32.94 -32.72 -25.61
N ARG A 488 33.09 -33.82 -24.87
CA ARG A 488 34.27 -34.11 -24.06
C ARG A 488 35.57 -34.10 -24.88
N MET A 489 35.55 -34.62 -26.11
CA MET A 489 36.74 -34.62 -26.99
C MET A 489 37.17 -33.22 -27.40
N ARG A 490 36.25 -32.25 -27.42
CA ARG A 490 36.51 -30.85 -27.82
C ARG A 490 36.85 -29.94 -26.63
N MET A 491 36.61 -30.38 -25.41
CA MET A 491 36.84 -29.62 -24.18
C MET A 491 38.29 -29.73 -23.70
N LYS A 492 38.76 -28.68 -23.02
CA LYS A 492 40.04 -28.69 -22.32
C LYS A 492 39.96 -29.61 -21.10
N PRO A 493 41.10 -30.18 -20.65
CA PRO A 493 41.15 -30.91 -19.39
C PRO A 493 40.62 -30.03 -18.24
N GLU A 494 39.75 -30.61 -17.40
CA GLU A 494 39.08 -29.97 -16.26
C GLU A 494 38.02 -28.90 -16.56
N GLU A 495 37.75 -28.60 -17.82
CA GLU A 495 36.69 -27.66 -18.21
C GLU A 495 35.31 -28.17 -17.76
N LYS A 496 34.48 -27.26 -17.22
CA LYS A 496 33.13 -27.56 -16.76
C LYS A 496 32.12 -27.04 -17.77
N ILE A 497 30.99 -27.72 -17.90
CA ILE A 497 29.83 -27.26 -18.65
C ILE A 497 28.72 -26.82 -17.71
N SER A 498 27.87 -25.91 -18.19
CA SER A 498 26.59 -25.62 -17.55
C SER A 498 25.54 -26.60 -18.05
N VAL A 499 24.87 -27.27 -17.12
CA VAL A 499 23.79 -28.23 -17.43
C VAL A 499 22.49 -27.68 -16.88
N ARG A 500 21.44 -27.77 -17.70
CA ARG A 500 20.07 -27.40 -17.36
C ARG A 500 19.27 -28.68 -17.08
N TYR A 501 18.57 -28.76 -15.95
CA TYR A 501 17.82 -29.97 -15.55
C TYR A 501 16.61 -29.66 -14.67
N ARG A 502 15.71 -30.65 -14.50
CA ARG A 502 14.50 -30.59 -13.67
C ARG A 502 14.43 -31.77 -12.71
N ASP A 503 13.87 -31.53 -11.52
CA ASP A 503 13.84 -32.50 -10.42
C ASP A 503 12.73 -33.56 -10.53
N GLU A 504 11.95 -33.60 -11.62
CA GLU A 504 11.06 -34.72 -11.92
C GLU A 504 11.49 -35.37 -13.22
N VAL A 505 12.02 -36.60 -13.12
CA VAL A 505 12.09 -37.62 -14.19
C VAL A 505 11.86 -37.05 -15.61
N GLY A 506 12.86 -36.36 -16.16
CA GLY A 506 12.77 -35.67 -17.45
C GLY A 506 14.17 -35.28 -17.92
N THR A 507 14.51 -35.69 -19.14
CA THR A 507 15.85 -35.76 -19.73
C THR A 507 16.57 -34.40 -19.74
N PRO A 508 17.85 -34.31 -19.30
CA PRO A 508 18.60 -33.06 -19.34
C PRO A 508 19.04 -32.71 -20.76
N THR A 509 18.88 -31.44 -21.13
CA THR A 509 19.41 -30.84 -22.36
C THR A 509 20.65 -30.02 -22.02
N ALA A 510 21.79 -30.39 -22.61
CA ALA A 510 23.03 -29.63 -22.49
C ALA A 510 23.07 -28.49 -23.51
N SER A 511 23.43 -27.28 -23.09
CA SER A 511 23.69 -26.13 -23.96
C SER A 511 25.12 -25.64 -23.76
N ARG A 512 25.74 -25.16 -24.84
CA ARG A 512 27.16 -24.75 -24.91
C ARG A 512 27.43 -23.45 -24.20
#